data_AF-A0A5Y3XGH6-F1
#
_entry.id   AF-A0A5Y3XGH6-F1
#
_cell.length_a   1.000
_cell.length_b   1.000
_cell.length_c   1.000
_cell.angle_alpha   90.00
_cell.angle_beta   90.00
_cell.angle_gamma   90.00
#
_symmetry.space_group_name_H-M   'P 1'
#
loop_
_entity.id
_entity.type
_entity.pdbx_description
1 polymer ?
#
loop_
_entity_poly.entity_id
_entity_poly.type
_entity_poly.pdbx_seq_one_letter_code
_entity_poly.pdbx_strand_id
1 'polypeptide(L)' 'HRYLVIGLAPEGRVRVWLVNNGKPNTRLTEDKDILVETVSGDKLAMCKKITNHSFSGGYNDYILNFIKDKKYPYGNW' A
#
# COMPACT_ATOMS: atom_id res chain seq x y z
N HIS A 1 11.81 25.51 3.13
CA HIS A 1 11.77 24.09 2.70
C HIS A 1 10.68 23.89 1.67
N ARG A 2 10.87 22.97 0.71
CA ARG A 2 9.83 22.53 -0.23
C ARG A 2 9.32 21.19 0.24
N TYR A 3 8.00 21.08 0.45
CA TYR A 3 7.37 19.85 0.94
C TYR A 3 6.44 19.28 -0.12
N LEU A 4 6.34 17.96 -0.15
CA LEU A 4 5.32 17.23 -0.88
C LEU A 4 4.31 16.70 0.14
N VAL A 5 3.03 16.89 -0.15
CA VAL A 5 1.93 16.25 0.58
C VAL A 5 1.37 15.15 -0.30
N ILE A 6 1.22 13.96 0.28
CA ILE A 6 0.65 12.80 -0.38
C ILE A 6 -0.60 12.39 0.40
N GLY A 7 -1.74 12.40 -0.29
CA GLY A 7 -3.03 12.00 0.27
C GLY A 7 -3.44 10.65 -0.29
N LEU A 8 -3.78 9.73 0.60
CA LEU A 8 -4.27 8.39 0.25
C LEU A 8 -5.77 8.34 0.52
N ALA A 9 -6.56 8.26 -0.54
CA ALA A 9 -8.01 8.07 -0.46
C ALA A 9 -8.37 6.57 -0.53
N PRO A 10 -9.59 6.18 -0.09
CA PRO A 10 -10.09 4.83 -0.28
C PRO A 10 -9.97 4.37 -1.73
N GLU A 11 -9.90 3.04 -1.92
CA GLU A 11 -9.70 2.37 -3.23
C GLU A 11 -8.34 2.65 -3.89
N GLY A 12 -7.33 3.03 -3.10
CA GLY A 12 -5.96 3.17 -3.61
C GLY A 12 -5.72 4.42 -4.44
N ARG A 13 -6.62 5.41 -4.39
CA ARG A 13 -6.45 6.69 -5.08
C ARG A 13 -5.45 7.57 -4.35
N VAL A 14 -4.40 7.98 -5.04
CA VAL A 14 -3.33 8.83 -4.52
C VAL A 14 -3.35 10.19 -5.21
N ARG A 15 -3.25 11.24 -4.40
CA ARG A 15 -3.10 12.63 -4.85
C ARG A 15 -1.83 13.22 -4.25
N VAL A 16 -1.13 14.01 -5.06
CA VAL A 16 0.13 14.64 -4.66
C VAL A 16 0.01 16.15 -4.84
N TRP A 17 0.47 16.90 -3.84
CA TRP A 17 0.49 18.35 -3.87
C TRP A 17 1.87 18.89 -3.52
N LEU A 18 2.27 19.97 -4.19
CA LEU A 18 3.39 20.80 -3.79
C LEU A 18 2.90 21.82 -2.76
N VAL A 19 3.53 21.83 -1.58
CA VAL A 19 3.18 22.80 -0.53
C VAL A 19 3.60 24.20 -0.96
N ASN A 20 2.67 25.14 -0.87
CA ASN A 20 2.90 26.54 -1.17
C ASN A 20 2.73 27.37 0.11
N ASN A 21 3.83 27.89 0.65
CA ASN A 21 3.78 28.57 1.94
C ASN A 21 2.93 29.85 1.86
N GLY A 22 1.81 29.89 2.58
CA GLY A 22 0.88 31.03 2.59
C GLY A 22 -0.08 31.12 1.40
N LYS A 23 -0.12 30.09 0.54
CA LYS A 23 -1.06 29.97 -0.59
C LYS A 23 -1.65 28.57 -0.64
N PRO A 24 -2.75 28.33 -1.37
CA PRO A 24 -3.24 26.98 -1.59
C PRO A 24 -2.17 26.08 -2.22
N ASN A 25 -2.12 24.81 -1.79
CA ASN A 25 -1.19 23.83 -2.34
C ASN A 25 -1.51 23.54 -3.81
N THR A 26 -0.48 23.40 -4.64
CA THR A 26 -0.64 23.09 -6.06
C THR A 26 -0.75 21.58 -6.24
N ARG A 27 -1.88 21.10 -6.74
CA ARG A 27 -2.04 19.69 -7.09
C ARG A 27 -1.14 19.35 -8.28
N LEU A 28 -0.35 18.28 -8.15
CA LEU A 28 0.55 17.79 -9.21
C LEU A 28 -0.09 16.67 -10.03
N THR A 29 -1.02 15.92 -9.44
CA THR A 29 -1.76 14.85 -10.12
C THR A 29 -3.00 15.40 -10.82
N GLU A 30 -2.84 16.34 -11.77
CA GLU A 30 -3.87 17.08 -12.54
C GLU A 30 -5.35 16.69 -12.26
N ASP A 31 -6.07 16.16 -13.25
CA ASP A 31 -7.49 15.80 -13.15
C ASP A 31 -7.68 14.32 -12.80
N LYS A 32 -6.58 13.56 -12.74
CA LYS A 32 -6.60 12.11 -12.53
C LYS A 32 -5.88 11.75 -11.24
N ASP A 33 -6.56 10.95 -10.41
CA ASP A 33 -5.94 10.33 -9.25
C ASP A 33 -5.00 9.22 -9.74
N ILE A 34 -3.84 9.07 -9.08
CA ILE A 34 -2.97 7.91 -9.33
C ILE A 34 -3.65 6.72 -8.65
N LEU A 35 -3.98 5.68 -9.41
CA LEU A 35 -4.48 4.43 -8.86
C LEU A 35 -3.29 3.55 -8.46
N VAL A 36 -3.19 3.28 -7.17
CA VAL A 36 -2.25 2.30 -6.62
C VAL A 36 -3.01 1.02 -6.38
N GLU A 37 -2.62 -0.02 -7.09
CA GLU A 37 -3.17 -1.34 -6.90
C GLU A 37 -2.46 -2.03 -5.73
N THR A 38 -3.25 -2.58 -4.81
CA THR A 38 -2.73 -3.51 -3.82
C THR A 38 -2.42 -4.82 -4.52
N VAL A 39 -1.14 -5.18 -4.55
CA VAL A 39 -0.64 -6.41 -5.17
C VAL A 39 -0.18 -7.40 -4.10
N SER A 40 -0.21 -8.70 -4.41
CA SER A 40 0.22 -9.79 -3.51
C SER A 40 1.14 -10.79 -4.22
N GLY A 41 1.83 -11.62 -3.44
CA GLY A 41 2.69 -12.69 -3.94
C GLY A 41 3.75 -12.20 -4.92
N ASP A 42 3.81 -12.81 -6.11
CA ASP A 42 4.80 -12.48 -7.12
C ASP A 42 4.69 -11.07 -7.69
N LYS A 43 3.55 -10.41 -7.52
CA LYS A 43 3.33 -9.04 -8.01
C LYS A 43 3.85 -7.97 -7.05
N LEU A 44 4.30 -8.33 -5.83
CA LEU A 44 4.89 -7.41 -4.83
C LEU A 44 6.29 -6.90 -5.23
N ALA A 45 6.42 -6.27 -6.40
CA ALA A 45 7.71 -5.80 -6.93
C ALA A 45 8.44 -4.84 -5.97
N MET A 46 7.71 -3.99 -5.26
CA MET A 46 8.29 -3.05 -4.29
C MET A 46 8.73 -3.71 -2.99
N CYS A 47 8.04 -4.75 -2.51
CA CYS A 47 8.33 -5.37 -1.21
C CYS A 47 9.27 -6.58 -1.32
N LYS A 48 9.46 -7.12 -2.53
CA LYS A 48 10.37 -8.26 -2.78
C LYS A 48 11.78 -7.94 -2.27
N LYS A 49 12.35 -8.83 -1.46
CA LYS A 49 13.72 -8.76 -0.94
C LYS A 49 14.05 -7.55 -0.05
N ILE A 50 13.06 -6.74 0.35
CA ILE A 50 13.26 -5.66 1.34
C ILE A 50 13.44 -6.21 2.75
N THR A 51 12.79 -7.33 3.03
CA THR A 51 12.86 -8.01 4.32
C THR A 51 13.93 -9.11 4.26
N ASN A 52 14.85 -9.08 5.24
CA ASN A 52 15.84 -10.15 5.46
C ASN A 52 15.25 -11.38 6.17
N HIS A 53 13.93 -11.39 6.38
CA HIS A 53 13.22 -12.51 6.95
C HIS A 53 12.91 -13.53 5.85
N SER A 54 13.37 -14.77 6.01
CA SER A 54 13.20 -15.85 5.03
C SER A 54 11.75 -16.31 4.87
N PHE A 55 10.85 -15.90 5.77
CA PHE A 55 9.49 -16.44 5.92
C PHE A 55 9.44 -17.98 6.02
N SER A 56 10.59 -18.62 6.27
CA SER A 56 10.74 -20.08 6.20
C SER A 56 10.30 -20.80 7.47
N GLY A 57 9.99 -20.06 8.54
CA GLY A 57 9.54 -20.61 9.82
C GLY A 57 8.10 -21.11 9.82
N GLY A 58 7.38 -20.97 8.69
CA GLY A 58 5.96 -21.27 8.61
C GLY A 58 5.14 -20.46 9.63
N TYR A 59 3.87 -20.83 9.76
CA TYR A 59 3.00 -20.35 10.82
C TYR A 59 2.78 -21.50 11.81
N ASN A 60 2.71 -21.19 13.10
CA ASN A 60 2.34 -22.20 14.09
C ASN A 60 0.87 -22.62 13.93
N ASP A 61 0.50 -23.74 14.54
CA ASP A 61 -0.85 -24.32 14.43
C ASP A 61 -1.95 -23.36 14.86
N TYR A 62 -1.67 -22.47 15.82
CA TYR A 62 -2.63 -21.46 16.25
C TYR A 62 -2.97 -20.49 15.11
N ILE A 63 -1.95 -19.95 14.44
CA ILE A 63 -2.14 -19.01 13.34
C ILE A 63 -2.81 -19.72 12.15
N LEU A 64 -2.39 -20.94 11.82
CA LEU A 64 -3.00 -21.73 10.74
C LEU A 64 -4.50 -21.97 10.99
N ASN A 65 -4.88 -22.35 12.22
CA ASN A 65 -6.28 -22.53 12.59
C ASN A 65 -7.07 -21.22 12.60
N PHE A 66 -6.42 -20.09 12.90
CA PHE A 66 -7.07 -18.78 12.89
C PHE A 66 -7.40 -18.30 11.47
N ILE A 67 -6.57 -18.62 10.46
CA ILE A 67 -6.72 -18.13 9.08
C ILE A 67 -7.54 -19.05 8.18
N LYS A 68 -7.52 -20.38 8.38
CA LYS A 68 -8.01 -21.38 7.41
C LYS A 68 -9.46 -21.24 6.96
N ASP A 69 -10.35 -20.74 7.81
CA ASP A 69 -11.80 -20.63 7.52
C ASP A 69 -12.24 -19.19 7.24
N LYS A 70 -11.30 -18.27 7.03
CA LYS A 70 -11.59 -16.84 6.81
C LYS A 70 -11.48 -16.46 5.35
N LYS A 71 -12.51 -15.75 4.87
CA LYS A 71 -12.49 -15.12 3.55
C LYS A 71 -11.87 -13.73 3.67
N TYR A 72 -10.68 -13.56 3.10
CA TYR A 72 -10.03 -12.25 3.06
C TYR A 72 -10.38 -11.51 1.76
N PRO A 73 -10.39 -10.17 1.78
CA PRO A 73 -10.61 -9.36 0.57
C PRO A 73 -9.60 -9.65 -0.56
N TYR A 74 -8.46 -10.23 -0.22
CA TYR A 74 -7.36 -10.53 -1.14
C TYR A 74 -7.30 -12.01 -1.57
N GLY A 75 -8.34 -12.79 -1.28
CA GLY A 75 -8.42 -14.23 -1.59
C GLY A 75 -8.43 -15.12 -0.35
N ASN A 76 -8.35 -16.43 -0.58
CA ASN A 76 -8.14 -17.41 0.50
C ASN A 76 -6.63 -17.57 0.73
N TRP A 77 -6.24 -17.71 1.99
CA TRP A 77 -4.85 -17.90 2.42
C TRP A 77 -4.57 -19.38 2.70
#